data_AF-A0A2P4SXR8-F1
#
_entry.id   AF-A0A2P4SXR8-F1
#
_cell.length_a   1.000
_cell.length_b   1.000
_cell.length_c   1.000
_cell.angle_alpha   90.00
_cell.angle_beta   90.00
_cell.angle_gamma   90.00
#
_symmetry.space_group_name_H-M   'P 1'
#
loop_
_entity.id
_entity.type
_entity.pdbx_description
1 polymer ?
#
loop_
_entity_poly.entity_id
_entity_poly.type
_entity_poly.pdbx_seq_one_letter_code
_entity_poly.pdbx_strand_id
1 'polypeptide(L)'
;ERRLAAIRELARLLKPGGMALVYVWAMEQEYKNQKSKYLKEKHLSKDKDKESGTGMSQRLLDDQKHDRSSQGSACSDRLLGDSEDKGCAAKPVADSRLPVHTNRTSFHSQDMLVPWHLKGGIKKKGAGVDEVSLAGCKESQEVSPVFHRYYHVFREGELEAACRSLDCVRILKSYYDQGNWCVVLEKL
;
A
#
# COMPACT_ATOMS: atom_id res chain seq x y z
N GLU A 1 4.57 14.32 -10.47
CA GLU A 1 5.88 14.62 -11.12
C GLU A 1 7.08 13.83 -10.58
N ARG A 2 7.40 13.84 -9.27
CA ARG A 2 8.64 13.18 -8.75
C ARG A 2 8.76 11.68 -9.03
N ARG A 3 7.64 10.95 -9.00
CA ARG A 3 7.59 9.49 -9.25
C ARG A 3 7.95 9.15 -10.69
N LEU A 4 7.38 9.89 -11.65
CA LEU A 4 7.70 9.75 -13.07
C LEU A 4 9.17 10.08 -13.36
N ALA A 5 9.70 11.14 -12.74
CA ALA A 5 11.11 11.48 -12.86
C ALA A 5 12.02 10.35 -12.36
N ALA A 6 11.68 9.69 -11.25
CA ALA A 6 12.44 8.54 -10.75
C ALA A 6 12.43 7.34 -11.71
N ILE A 7 11.28 7.02 -12.32
CA ILE A 7 11.16 5.95 -13.33
C ILE A 7 11.96 6.32 -14.59
N ARG A 8 11.89 7.59 -15.02
CA ARG A 8 12.68 8.09 -16.16
C ARG A 8 14.18 7.97 -15.90
N GLU A 9 14.65 8.32 -14.70
CA GLU A 9 16.06 8.16 -14.34
C GLU A 9 16.48 6.69 -14.29
N LEU A 10 15.61 5.81 -13.78
CA LEU A 10 15.85 4.36 -13.82
C LEU A 10 16.05 3.88 -15.27
N ALA A 11 15.17 4.27 -16.19
CA ALA A 11 15.29 3.95 -17.61
C ALA A 11 16.57 4.53 -18.24
N ARG A 12 16.99 5.74 -17.84
CA ARG A 12 18.23 6.36 -18.32
C ARG A 12 19.46 5.52 -17.96
N LEU A 13 19.50 4.94 -16.75
CA LEU A 13 20.60 4.12 -16.24
C LEU A 13 20.71 2.75 -16.91
N LEU A 14 19.61 2.20 -17.44
CA LEU A 14 19.62 0.93 -18.15
C LEU A 14 20.35 1.03 -19.49
N LYS A 15 21.01 -0.05 -19.90
CA LYS A 15 21.46 -0.23 -21.29
C LYS A 15 20.24 -0.58 -22.16
N PRO A 16 20.24 -0.32 -23.48
CA PRO A 16 19.20 -0.84 -24.38
C PRO A 16 19.04 -2.36 -24.23
N GLY A 17 17.80 -2.85 -24.17
CA GLY A 17 17.45 -4.24 -23.82
C GLY A 17 17.65 -4.61 -22.34
N GLY A 18 18.14 -3.68 -21.50
CA GLY A 18 18.30 -3.89 -20.07
C GLY A 18 16.96 -3.86 -19.35
N MET A 19 16.82 -4.68 -18.30
CA MET A 19 15.59 -4.80 -17.53
C MET A 19 15.69 -4.16 -16.14
N ALA A 20 14.57 -3.65 -15.64
CA ALA A 20 14.42 -3.24 -14.24
C ALA A 20 13.12 -3.79 -13.65
N LEU A 21 13.13 -4.04 -12.35
CA LEU A 21 11.98 -4.47 -11.57
C LEU A 21 11.66 -3.40 -10.54
N VAL A 22 10.44 -2.87 -10.59
CA VAL A 22 9.96 -1.81 -9.71
C VAL A 22 8.89 -2.38 -8.79
N TYR A 23 9.06 -2.19 -7.48
CA TYR A 23 8.07 -2.49 -6.44
C TYR A 23 7.61 -1.20 -5.78
N VAL A 24 6.30 -1.01 -5.68
CA VAL A 24 5.70 0.12 -4.96
C VAL A 24 4.57 -0.37 -4.05
N TRP A 25 4.37 0.29 -2.93
CA TRP A 25 3.26 -0.04 -2.02
C TRP A 25 1.91 0.11 -2.74
N ALA A 26 1.05 -0.89 -2.58
CA ALA A 26 -0.31 -0.87 -3.07
C ALA A 26 -1.24 -0.19 -2.06
N MET A 27 -2.16 0.64 -2.54
CA MET A 27 -3.27 1.15 -1.74
C MET A 27 -4.18 0.00 -1.30
N GLU A 28 -4.41 -0.94 -2.21
CA GLU A 28 -5.19 -2.16 -2.03
C GLU A 28 -4.35 -3.20 -1.27
N GLN A 29 -4.54 -3.29 0.05
CA GLN A 29 -3.84 -4.28 0.87
C GLN A 29 -4.56 -5.64 0.93
N GLU A 30 -5.69 -5.77 0.22
CA GLU A 30 -6.38 -7.02 -0.06
C GLU A 30 -6.56 -7.15 -1.56
N TYR A 31 -6.12 -8.28 -2.12
CA TYR A 31 -6.20 -8.54 -3.55
C TYR A 31 -6.71 -9.96 -3.79
N LYS A 32 -7.71 -10.12 -4.65
CA LYS A 32 -8.36 -11.41 -4.94
C LYS A 32 -8.78 -12.17 -3.66
N ASN A 33 -9.41 -11.47 -2.70
CA ASN A 33 -9.82 -12.00 -1.38
C ASN A 33 -8.68 -12.52 -0.51
N GLN A 34 -7.43 -12.14 -0.80
CA GLN A 34 -6.27 -12.46 0.02
C GLN A 34 -5.67 -11.18 0.60
N LYS A 35 -5.66 -11.10 1.93
CA LYS A 35 -4.99 -10.02 2.65
C LYS A 35 -3.47 -10.13 2.51
N SER A 36 -2.82 -8.99 2.32
CA SER A 36 -1.37 -8.89 2.33
C SER A 36 -0.80 -9.26 3.70
N LYS A 37 0.46 -9.67 3.73
CA LYS A 37 1.21 -9.87 4.98
C LYS A 37 1.21 -8.62 5.88
N TYR A 38 1.06 -7.43 5.29
CA TYR A 38 1.04 -6.17 6.04
C TYR A 38 -0.13 -6.12 7.02
N LEU A 39 -1.33 -6.53 6.58
CA LEU A 39 -2.54 -6.56 7.41
C LEU A 39 -2.67 -7.82 8.28
N LYS A 40 -1.83 -8.84 8.06
CA LYS A 40 -1.86 -10.06 8.87
C LYS A 40 -1.27 -9.78 10.24
N GLU A 41 -2.12 -9.85 11.25
CA GLU A 41 -1.73 -9.86 12.65
C GLU A 41 -0.96 -11.15 12.93
N LYS A 42 0.15 -11.06 13.67
CA LYS A 42 0.83 -12.26 14.15
C LYS A 42 0.00 -12.80 15.31
N HIS A 43 -0.89 -13.75 15.06
CA HIS A 43 -1.26 -14.68 16.13
C HIS A 43 0.04 -15.37 16.55
N LEU A 44 0.58 -14.99 17.70
CA LEU A 44 1.50 -15.84 18.44
C LEU A 44 0.72 -17.11 18.76
N SER A 45 0.78 -18.10 17.87
CA SER A 45 0.24 -19.43 18.12
C SER A 45 1.10 -20.10 19.18
N LYS A 46 0.83 -19.76 20.44
CA LYS A 46 1.02 -20.68 21.54
C LYS A 46 -0.25 -21.52 21.53
N ASP A 47 -0.15 -22.69 20.93
CA ASP A 47 -0.65 -23.94 21.49
C ASP A 47 -0.30 -25.10 20.56
N LYS A 48 0.57 -25.96 21.09
CA LYS A 48 0.66 -27.37 20.70
C LYS A 48 -0.40 -28.09 21.53
N ASP A 49 -1.24 -28.87 20.86
CA ASP A 49 -1.61 -30.26 21.21
C ASP A 49 -2.64 -30.73 20.17
N LYS A 50 -2.24 -31.64 19.28
CA LYS A 50 -2.39 -33.10 19.33
C LYS A 50 -3.69 -33.58 18.66
N GLU A 51 -3.48 -34.36 17.61
CA GLU A 51 -4.23 -35.54 17.15
C GLU A 51 -5.76 -35.38 16.95
N SER A 52 -6.35 -35.80 15.84
CA SER A 52 -6.24 -37.16 15.34
C SER A 52 -6.75 -37.26 13.91
N GLY A 53 -6.07 -38.05 13.09
CA GLY A 53 -6.60 -38.49 11.81
C GLY A 53 -7.65 -39.58 12.01
N THR A 54 -8.66 -39.61 11.16
CA THR A 54 -9.34 -40.83 10.70
C THR A 54 -10.07 -40.48 9.41
N GLY A 55 -9.71 -41.17 8.33
CA GLY A 55 -10.30 -41.00 7.01
C GLY A 55 -11.60 -41.78 6.82
N MET A 56 -12.00 -41.81 5.55
CA MET A 56 -13.13 -42.53 4.94
C MET A 56 -14.44 -41.72 4.82
N SER A 57 -14.84 -41.37 3.60
CA SER A 57 -15.60 -42.26 2.72
C SER A 57 -15.99 -41.59 1.39
N GLN A 58 -16.11 -42.42 0.36
CA GLN A 58 -16.52 -42.13 -1.01
C GLN A 58 -18.00 -41.71 -1.13
N ARG A 59 -18.35 -40.88 -2.12
CA ARG A 59 -19.24 -41.31 -3.23
C ARG A 59 -19.39 -40.28 -4.35
N LEU A 60 -19.49 -40.83 -5.55
CA LEU A 60 -19.79 -40.24 -6.86
C LEU A 60 -21.29 -39.98 -7.08
N LEU A 61 -21.57 -39.38 -8.25
CA LEU A 61 -22.82 -39.28 -9.05
C LEU A 61 -23.64 -38.01 -8.78
N ASP A 62 -24.24 -37.28 -9.73
CA ASP A 62 -24.53 -37.38 -11.18
C ASP A 62 -24.93 -35.92 -11.59
N ASP A 63 -24.44 -35.33 -12.68
CA ASP A 63 -25.01 -35.29 -14.04
C ASP A 63 -26.00 -34.14 -14.36
N GLN A 64 -25.87 -33.66 -15.59
CA GLN A 64 -26.80 -32.90 -16.45
C GLN A 64 -26.94 -31.35 -16.38
N LYS A 65 -26.22 -30.72 -17.33
CA LYS A 65 -26.68 -29.88 -18.48
C LYS A 65 -27.72 -28.78 -18.25
N HIS A 66 -27.41 -27.56 -18.73
CA HIS A 66 -28.19 -26.94 -19.81
C HIS A 66 -27.41 -25.83 -20.55
N ASP A 67 -27.55 -25.91 -21.87
CA ASP A 67 -27.01 -25.07 -22.93
C ASP A 67 -27.95 -23.87 -23.18
N ARG A 68 -27.39 -22.69 -23.50
CA ARG A 68 -28.04 -21.68 -24.36
C ARG A 68 -27.06 -20.59 -24.75
N SER A 69 -26.65 -20.66 -26.01
CA SER A 69 -26.12 -19.56 -26.81
C SER A 69 -27.15 -18.43 -26.97
N SER A 70 -26.69 -17.18 -27.04
CA SER A 70 -27.06 -16.23 -28.10
C SER A 70 -26.36 -14.88 -27.95
N GLN A 71 -26.03 -14.34 -29.12
CA GLN A 71 -25.19 -13.20 -29.43
C GLN A 71 -25.88 -11.85 -29.18
N GLY A 72 -25.07 -10.79 -29.07
CA GLY A 72 -25.32 -9.61 -29.89
C GLY A 72 -25.52 -8.26 -29.18
N SER A 73 -24.64 -7.33 -29.57
CA SER A 73 -25.01 -5.98 -30.05
C SER A 73 -24.96 -4.79 -29.09
N ALA A 74 -23.90 -4.00 -29.33
CA ALA A 74 -23.90 -2.57 -29.63
C ALA A 74 -24.31 -1.51 -28.59
N CYS A 75 -23.41 -0.54 -28.52
CA CYS A 75 -23.44 0.76 -27.87
C CYS A 75 -24.53 1.73 -28.39
N SER A 76 -24.96 2.62 -27.49
CA SER A 76 -25.47 3.97 -27.76
C SER A 76 -25.53 4.68 -26.40
N ASP A 77 -24.71 5.66 -26.07
CA ASP A 77 -24.62 7.03 -26.61
C ASP A 77 -25.95 7.78 -26.58
N ARG A 78 -26.22 8.51 -25.49
CA ARG A 78 -27.06 9.72 -25.45
C ARG A 78 -26.59 10.68 -24.36
N LEU A 79 -26.15 11.85 -24.81
CA LEU A 79 -25.84 13.05 -24.05
C LEU A 79 -27.12 13.86 -23.69
N LEU A 80 -26.92 14.78 -22.74
CA LEU A 80 -27.65 16.03 -22.45
C LEU A 80 -28.82 15.99 -21.44
N GLY A 81 -28.67 16.79 -20.39
CA GLY A 81 -29.68 17.18 -19.41
C GLY A 81 -29.10 18.27 -18.49
N ASP A 82 -29.76 19.42 -18.44
CA ASP A 82 -29.26 20.75 -18.14
C ASP A 82 -29.26 21.14 -16.64
N SER A 83 -28.57 22.26 -16.40
CA SER A 83 -28.31 23.09 -15.22
C SER A 83 -29.42 23.25 -14.17
N GLU A 84 -29.05 23.19 -12.89
CA GLU A 84 -29.59 24.10 -11.85
C GLU A 84 -28.46 24.58 -10.92
N ASP A 85 -28.22 25.88 -10.98
CA ASP A 85 -27.40 26.68 -10.08
C ASP A 85 -28.04 26.71 -8.68
N LYS A 86 -27.34 26.15 -7.69
CA LYS A 86 -27.75 26.27 -6.28
C LYS A 86 -26.54 26.28 -5.37
N GLY A 87 -26.07 27.50 -5.09
CA GLY A 87 -25.44 27.89 -3.83
C GLY A 87 -24.09 27.25 -3.53
N CYS A 88 -23.01 28.01 -3.73
CA CYS A 88 -21.72 27.73 -3.13
C CYS A 88 -21.80 27.80 -1.60
N ALA A 89 -22.31 26.75 -0.97
CA ALA A 89 -21.93 26.41 0.39
C ALA A 89 -20.46 25.99 0.31
N ALA A 90 -19.56 26.93 0.61
CA ALA A 90 -18.15 26.65 0.80
C ALA A 90 -18.05 25.54 1.86
N LYS A 91 -17.83 24.30 1.39
CA LYS A 91 -17.51 23.17 2.26
C LYS A 91 -16.32 23.60 3.11
N PRO A 92 -16.27 23.25 4.40
CA PRO A 92 -15.15 23.58 5.26
C PRO A 92 -13.89 23.13 4.53
N VAL A 93 -12.99 24.08 4.28
CA VAL A 93 -11.73 23.86 3.58
C VAL A 93 -11.11 22.62 4.21
N ALA A 94 -11.06 21.54 3.44
CA ALA A 94 -10.50 20.28 3.91
C ALA A 94 -9.12 20.61 4.46
N ASP A 95 -8.93 20.35 5.75
CA ASP A 95 -7.72 20.66 6.48
C ASP A 95 -6.54 20.16 5.63
N SER A 96 -5.75 21.07 5.07
CA SER A 96 -4.79 20.77 3.99
C SER A 96 -3.54 20.03 4.48
N ARG A 97 -3.72 19.25 5.55
CA ARG A 97 -2.72 18.47 6.26
C ARG A 97 -2.80 17.02 5.78
N LEU A 98 -1.66 16.45 5.42
CA LEU A 98 -1.58 15.05 5.03
C LEU A 98 -1.94 14.14 6.22
N PRO A 99 -2.77 13.10 6.02
CA PRO A 99 -3.14 12.18 7.09
C PRO A 99 -1.91 11.41 7.59
N VAL A 100 -1.87 11.15 8.89
CA VAL A 100 -0.84 10.32 9.52
C VAL A 100 -1.32 8.88 9.57
N HIS A 101 -0.53 7.97 9.00
CA HIS A 101 -0.84 6.55 8.93
C HIS A 101 -0.63 5.84 10.27
N THR A 102 -1.54 4.94 10.61
CA THR A 102 -1.37 3.98 11.71
C THR A 102 -0.82 2.66 11.16
N ASN A 103 0.32 2.20 11.71
CA ASN A 103 0.96 0.96 11.25
C ASN A 103 0.00 -0.24 11.35
N ARG A 104 0.07 -1.15 10.36
CA ARG A 104 -0.78 -2.36 10.26
C ARG A 104 -2.28 -2.10 10.02
N THR A 105 -2.64 -0.90 9.57
CA THR A 105 -4.01 -0.59 9.14
C THR A 105 -4.09 -0.42 7.63
N SER A 106 -5.29 -0.49 7.06
CA SER A 106 -5.52 -0.17 5.66
C SER A 106 -5.13 1.27 5.35
N PHE A 107 -4.71 1.54 4.12
CA PHE A 107 -4.43 2.88 3.67
C PHE A 107 -5.75 3.60 3.33
N HIS A 108 -5.93 4.83 3.82
CA HIS A 108 -7.15 5.63 3.61
C HIS A 108 -6.92 6.82 2.66
N SER A 109 -5.66 7.12 2.33
CA SER A 109 -5.23 8.13 1.36
C SER A 109 -4.02 7.60 0.58
N GLN A 110 -3.85 8.03 -0.67
CA GLN A 110 -2.65 7.72 -1.45
C GLN A 110 -1.42 8.46 -0.94
N ASP A 111 -1.61 9.70 -0.47
CA ASP A 111 -0.55 10.53 0.09
C ASP A 111 -0.71 10.62 1.60
N MET A 112 0.34 10.26 2.34
CA MET A 112 0.30 10.18 3.80
C MET A 112 1.65 10.34 4.46
N LEU A 113 1.61 10.65 5.75
CA LEU A 113 2.77 10.69 6.63
C LEU A 113 2.86 9.40 7.45
N VAL A 114 4.04 8.81 7.53
CA VAL A 114 4.31 7.64 8.38
C VAL A 114 5.23 8.06 9.52
N PRO A 115 4.85 7.82 10.80
CA PRO A 115 5.69 8.09 11.95
C PRO A 115 7.05 7.39 11.88
N TRP A 116 8.10 8.09 12.27
CA TRP A 116 9.49 7.62 12.35
C TRP A 116 10.12 8.10 13.64
N HIS A 117 10.38 7.16 14.55
CA HIS A 117 11.00 7.45 15.83
C HIS A 117 12.52 7.43 15.70
N LEU A 118 13.19 8.47 16.19
CA LEU A 118 14.64 8.44 16.30
C LEU A 118 15.03 7.49 17.43
N LYS A 119 15.78 6.42 17.12
CA LYS A 119 16.29 5.52 18.14
C LYS A 119 17.32 6.28 18.98
N GLY A 120 16.99 6.58 20.23
CA GLY A 120 17.84 7.35 21.13
C GLY A 120 19.24 6.74 21.24
N GLY A 121 20.25 7.59 21.11
CA GLY A 121 21.66 7.21 21.24
C GLY A 121 21.96 6.65 22.64
N ILE A 122 22.86 5.67 22.67
CA ILE A 122 23.39 4.99 23.84
C ILE A 122 23.71 6.00 24.96
N LYS A 123 23.10 5.82 26.15
CA LYS A 123 23.49 6.56 27.36
C LYS A 123 25.00 6.36 27.58
N LYS A 124 25.79 7.44 27.52
CA LYS A 124 27.17 7.45 28.02
C LYS A 124 27.14 6.99 29.48
N LYS A 125 27.66 5.80 29.76
CA LYS A 125 28.00 5.35 31.11
C LYS A 125 29.30 6.02 31.54
N GLY A 126 29.28 6.62 32.73
CA GLY A 126 30.44 7.01 33.53
C GLY A 126 30.39 8.49 33.91
N ALA A 127 30.58 8.93 35.15
CA ALA A 127 30.75 8.27 36.46
C ALA A 127 30.77 9.41 37.50
N GLY A 128 30.04 9.27 38.64
CA GLY A 128 30.14 10.09 39.87
C GLY A 128 29.81 11.59 39.72
N VAL A 129 29.30 12.33 40.70
CA VAL A 129 29.30 12.23 42.16
C VAL A 129 28.06 12.98 42.70
N ASP A 130 27.59 12.56 43.87
CA ASP A 130 26.41 13.01 44.60
C ASP A 130 26.23 14.53 44.77
N GLU A 131 25.00 15.02 44.61
CA GLU A 131 24.45 16.06 45.50
C GLU A 131 22.91 16.02 45.53
N VAL A 132 22.36 16.01 46.75
CA VAL A 132 20.93 15.85 47.06
C VAL A 132 20.18 17.18 46.91
N SER A 133 19.01 17.16 46.26
CA SER A 133 17.91 18.09 46.57
C SER A 133 16.52 17.60 46.09
N LEU A 134 15.73 17.28 47.11
CA LEU A 134 14.28 17.33 47.34
C LEU A 134 13.28 17.54 46.16
N ALA A 135 12.53 16.46 45.90
CA ALA A 135 11.09 16.32 45.63
C ALA A 135 10.31 17.44 44.91
N GLY A 136 9.73 17.08 43.75
CA GLY A 136 8.28 17.23 43.58
C GLY A 136 7.72 17.92 42.34
N CYS A 137 8.24 17.69 41.12
CA CYS A 137 7.45 17.91 39.89
C CYS A 137 7.45 16.64 39.04
N LYS A 138 6.25 16.05 38.88
CA LYS A 138 6.01 14.77 38.22
C LYS A 138 6.37 14.82 36.74
N GLU A 139 7.27 13.92 36.35
CA GLU A 139 7.53 13.36 35.02
C GLU A 139 6.79 14.02 33.85
N SER A 140 7.39 15.08 33.30
CA SER A 140 7.32 15.26 31.86
C SER A 140 8.06 14.07 31.25
N GLN A 141 7.34 13.01 30.89
CA GLN A 141 7.88 12.02 29.95
C GLN A 141 8.28 12.81 28.71
N GLU A 142 9.57 13.09 28.53
CA GLU A 142 10.08 13.65 27.30
C GLU A 142 9.84 12.60 26.22
N VAL A 143 8.67 12.69 25.56
CA VAL A 143 8.32 11.85 24.44
C VAL A 143 9.37 12.11 23.38
N SER A 144 10.13 11.08 23.02
CA SER A 144 11.16 11.23 22.00
C SER A 144 10.53 11.81 20.73
N PRO A 145 11.21 12.74 20.04
CA PRO A 145 10.62 13.42 18.90
C PRO A 145 10.25 12.40 17.82
N VAL A 146 8.99 12.45 17.39
CA VAL A 146 8.46 11.63 16.29
C VAL A 146 8.53 12.44 15.01
N PHE A 147 9.36 11.98 14.07
CA PHE A 147 9.44 12.56 12.74
C PHE A 147 8.42 11.90 11.81
N HIS A 148 8.13 12.54 10.68
CA HIS A 148 7.20 12.03 9.70
C HIS A 148 7.90 11.83 8.36
N ARG A 149 7.67 10.68 7.72
CA ARG A 149 8.14 10.39 6.36
C ARG A 149 6.95 10.41 5.41
N TYR A 150 7.11 11.12 4.30
CA TYR A 150 6.11 11.11 3.23
C TYR A 150 6.15 9.79 2.47
N TYR A 151 4.98 9.18 2.28
CA TYR A 151 4.76 8.02 1.44
C TYR A 151 3.67 8.31 0.42
N HIS A 152 3.83 7.71 -0.75
CA HIS A 152 2.78 7.58 -1.74
C HIS A 152 2.50 6.10 -1.96
N VAL A 153 1.24 5.67 -1.79
CA VAL A 153 0.78 4.31 -2.09
C VAL A 153 -0.01 4.33 -3.42
N PHE A 154 0.37 3.44 -4.31
CA PHE A 154 -0.15 3.39 -5.68
C PHE A 154 -1.45 2.60 -5.71
N ARG A 155 -2.40 3.05 -6.53
CA ARG A 155 -3.58 2.27 -6.87
C ARG A 155 -3.31 1.33 -8.03
N GLU A 156 -4.19 0.35 -8.22
CA GLU A 156 -4.16 -0.53 -9.38
C GLU A 156 -4.04 0.25 -10.69
N GLY A 157 -3.07 -0.11 -11.54
CA GLY A 157 -2.86 0.51 -12.84
C GLY A 157 -2.07 1.83 -12.84
N GLU A 158 -1.86 2.48 -11.68
CA GLU A 158 -1.15 3.77 -11.61
C GLU A 158 0.32 3.64 -12.01
N LEU A 159 1.00 2.59 -11.53
CA LEU A 159 2.42 2.37 -11.85
C LEU A 159 2.59 2.07 -13.34
N GLU A 160 1.72 1.25 -13.92
CA GLU A 160 1.74 0.92 -15.33
C GLU A 160 1.46 2.15 -16.20
N ALA A 161 0.51 2.99 -15.81
CA ALA A 161 0.25 4.26 -16.50
C ALA A 161 1.48 5.17 -16.48
N ALA A 162 2.15 5.30 -15.33
CA ALA A 162 3.39 6.08 -15.22
C ALA A 162 4.48 5.52 -16.14
N CYS A 163 4.67 4.21 -16.18
CA CYS A 163 5.65 3.58 -17.07
C CYS A 163 5.31 3.74 -18.56
N ARG A 164 4.02 3.62 -18.94
CA ARG A 164 3.57 3.81 -20.33
C ARG A 164 3.71 5.24 -20.85
N SER A 165 3.79 6.22 -19.95
CA SER A 165 4.03 7.63 -20.34
C SER A 165 5.47 7.90 -20.79
N LEU A 166 6.36 6.90 -20.73
CA LEU A 166 7.74 6.99 -21.18
C LEU A 166 7.94 6.18 -22.46
N ASP A 167 8.30 6.85 -23.55
CA ASP A 167 8.47 6.21 -24.87
C ASP A 167 9.72 5.33 -24.97
N CYS A 168 10.62 5.39 -23.98
CA CYS A 168 11.90 4.68 -23.99
C CYS A 168 11.89 3.34 -23.21
N VAL A 169 10.73 2.90 -22.74
CA VAL A 169 10.57 1.64 -22.00
C VAL A 169 9.37 0.84 -22.47
N ARG A 170 9.44 -0.47 -22.31
CA ARG A 170 8.34 -1.41 -22.53
C ARG A 170 8.05 -2.17 -21.23
N ILE A 171 6.77 -2.30 -20.89
CA ILE A 171 6.33 -3.16 -19.80
C ILE A 171 6.35 -4.61 -20.27
N LEU A 172 7.15 -5.45 -19.63
CA LEU A 172 7.18 -6.90 -19.88
C LEU A 172 6.17 -7.65 -19.01
N LYS A 173 6.01 -7.23 -17.75
CA LYS A 173 5.12 -7.88 -16.80
C LYS A 173 4.59 -6.86 -15.79
N SER A 174 3.30 -6.96 -15.44
CA SER A 174 2.71 -6.30 -14.27
C SER A 174 2.02 -7.34 -13.39
N TYR A 175 2.18 -7.24 -12.08
CA TYR A 175 1.55 -8.13 -11.11
C TYR A 175 1.47 -7.51 -9.71
N TYR A 176 0.60 -8.08 -8.87
CA TYR A 176 0.49 -7.77 -7.45
C TYR A 176 1.28 -8.79 -6.62
N ASP A 177 2.04 -8.32 -5.62
CA ASP A 177 2.78 -9.16 -4.68
C ASP A 177 2.72 -8.63 -3.25
N GLN A 178 1.99 -9.35 -2.37
CA GLN A 178 1.95 -9.12 -0.92
C GLN A 178 1.78 -7.65 -0.48
N GLY A 179 0.88 -6.91 -1.13
CA GLY A 179 0.63 -5.49 -0.81
C GLY A 179 1.46 -4.51 -1.62
N ASN A 180 2.05 -4.96 -2.74
CA ASN A 180 2.84 -4.13 -3.65
C ASN A 180 2.38 -4.32 -5.09
N TRP A 181 2.35 -3.23 -5.85
CA TRP A 181 2.26 -3.25 -7.31
C TRP A 181 3.67 -3.38 -7.90
N CYS A 182 3.83 -4.29 -8.84
CA CYS A 182 5.13 -4.67 -9.38
C CYS A 182 5.14 -4.60 -10.89
N VAL A 183 6.16 -3.98 -11.47
CA VAL A 183 6.34 -3.91 -12.93
C VAL A 183 7.76 -4.29 -13.31
N VAL A 184 7.88 -5.19 -14.29
CA VAL A 184 9.12 -5.48 -15.00
C VAL A 184 9.15 -4.62 -16.26
N LEU A 185 10.16 -3.77 -16.36
CA LEU A 185 10.42 -2.87 -17.48
C LEU A 185 11.63 -3.34 -18.26
N GLU A 186 11.62 -3.08 -19.56
CA GLU A 186 12.76 -3.21 -20.45
C GLU A 186 13.01 -1.86 -21.13
N LYS A 187 14.26 -1.42 -21.22
CA LYS A 187 14.62 -0.25 -22.01
C LYS A 187 14.68 -0.61 -23.49
N LEU A 188 14.04 0.22 -24.31
CA LEU A 188 14.09 0.09 -25.77
C LEU A 188 15.48 0.47 -26.33
#